data_AF-A0A6J6XA71-F1
#
_entry.id   AF-A0A6J6XA71-F1
#
_cell.length_a   1.000
_cell.length_b   1.000
_cell.length_c   1.000
_cell.angle_alpha   90.00
_cell.angle_beta   90.00
_cell.angle_gamma   90.00
#
_symmetry.space_group_name_H-M   'P 1'
#
loop_
_entity.id
_entity.type
_entity.pdbx_description
1 polymer ?
#
loop_
_entity_poly.entity_id
_entity_poly.type
_entity_poly.pdbx_seq_one_letter_code
_entity_poly.pdbx_strand_id
1 'polypeptide(L)'
;MNTANGEPFAVVTVWCPFELGQHLSRKEVEQSAFYELLEIPIGGATQTIGADSATKTDAALLEIPTGSPVLHCERVTRDVGGNAVLLSHHVFAAHRTNFVVDLPSAGKSIAPSGMRLVD
;
A
#
# COMPACT_ATOMS: atom_id res chain seq x y z
N MET A 1 -0.90 0.88 11.56
CA MET A 1 -2.36 0.71 11.41
C MET A 1 -2.95 2.10 11.32
N ASN A 2 -3.76 2.35 10.30
CA ASN A 2 -4.29 3.68 10.04
C ASN A 2 -5.77 3.73 10.39
N THR A 3 -6.18 4.82 11.04
CA THR A 3 -7.56 5.04 11.49
C THR A 3 -8.14 6.31 10.88
N ALA A 4 -9.46 6.32 10.68
CA ALA A 4 -10.23 7.48 10.25
C ALA A 4 -11.40 7.63 11.22
N ASN A 5 -11.51 8.79 11.87
CA ASN A 5 -12.50 9.02 12.94
C ASN A 5 -12.48 7.96 14.06
N GLY A 6 -11.29 7.41 14.36
CA GLY A 6 -11.11 6.36 15.36
C GLY A 6 -11.35 4.94 14.85
N GLU A 7 -11.89 4.75 13.64
CA GLU A 7 -12.11 3.42 13.06
C GLU A 7 -10.90 2.98 12.21
N PRO A 8 -10.37 1.75 12.40
CA PRO A 8 -9.28 1.25 11.58
C PRO A 8 -9.75 0.98 10.14
N PHE A 9 -9.02 1.51 9.17
CA PHE A 9 -9.35 1.33 7.74
C PHE A 9 -8.22 0.68 6.94
N ALA A 10 -6.99 0.69 7.45
CA ALA A 10 -5.85 0.08 6.78
C ALA A 10 -4.86 -0.58 7.76
N VAL A 11 -4.38 -1.75 7.37
CA VAL A 11 -3.17 -2.37 7.90
C VAL A 11 -2.09 -2.21 6.84
N VAL A 12 -0.93 -1.68 7.23
CA VAL A 12 0.19 -1.45 6.32
C VAL A 12 1.43 -2.07 6.92
N THR A 13 2.10 -2.91 6.13
CA THR A 13 3.42 -3.45 6.44
C THR A 13 4.40 -2.95 5.39
N VAL A 14 5.55 -2.46 5.84
CA VAL A 14 6.59 -1.89 4.98
C VAL A 14 7.90 -2.61 5.26
N TRP A 15 8.60 -2.98 4.20
CA TRP A 15 9.93 -3.56 4.24
C TRP A 15 10.89 -2.65 3.46
N CYS A 16 12.10 -2.51 3.99
CA CYS A 16 13.20 -1.81 3.34
C CYS A 16 14.47 -2.66 3.44
N PRO A 17 15.45 -2.47 2.54
CA PRO A 17 16.79 -3.01 2.71
C PRO A 17 17.39 -2.61 4.06
N PHE A 18 18.07 -3.54 4.72
CA PHE A 18 18.68 -3.32 6.03
C PHE A 18 19.53 -2.05 6.07
N GLU A 19 20.38 -1.85 5.05
CA GLU A 19 21.29 -0.70 4.99
C GLU A 19 20.57 0.66 5.02
N LEU A 20 19.34 0.70 4.51
CA LEU A 20 18.50 1.89 4.49
C LEU A 20 17.69 2.06 5.78
N GLY A 21 17.30 0.95 6.42
CA GLY A 21 16.44 0.95 7.60
C GLY A 21 17.17 0.92 8.94
N GLN A 22 18.45 0.55 8.98
CA GLN A 22 19.17 0.27 10.23
C GLN A 22 19.26 1.46 11.19
N HIS A 23 19.14 2.68 10.68
CA HIS A 23 19.18 3.92 11.47
C HIS A 23 17.80 4.43 11.87
N LEU A 24 16.72 3.82 11.35
CA LEU A 24 15.36 4.24 11.62
C LEU A 24 14.86 3.62 12.93
N SER A 25 14.39 4.48 13.83
CA SER A 25 13.69 4.05 15.02
C SER A 25 12.22 3.74 14.71
N ARG A 26 11.62 2.86 15.53
CA ARG A 26 10.18 2.58 15.48
C ARG A 26 9.34 3.85 15.61
N LYS A 27 9.79 4.80 16.43
CA LYS A 27 9.08 6.06 16.69
C LYS A 27 9.03 6.93 15.45
N GLU A 28 10.12 7.04 14.70
CA GLU A 28 10.16 7.82 13.45
C GLU A 28 9.21 7.22 12.41
N VAL A 29 9.23 5.89 12.27
CA VAL A 29 8.34 5.14 11.37
C VAL A 29 6.86 5.29 11.73
N GLU A 30 6.53 5.46 13.01
CA GLU A 30 5.15 5.69 13.46
C GLU A 30 4.67 7.13 13.19
N GLN A 31 5.58 8.09 13.05
CA GLN A 31 5.27 9.52 12.93
C GLN A 31 5.33 10.06 11.50
N SER A 32 6.13 9.44 10.63
CA SER A 32 6.35 9.88 9.25
C SER A 32 6.19 8.72 8.26
N ALA A 33 5.88 9.04 7.00
CA ALA A 33 5.85 8.01 5.98
C ALA A 33 7.28 7.50 5.70
N PHE A 34 7.43 6.19 5.49
CA PHE A 34 8.76 5.56 5.34
C PHE A 34 9.65 6.22 4.27
N TYR A 35 9.07 6.66 3.14
CA TYR A 35 9.83 7.30 2.08
C TYR A 35 10.31 8.72 2.44
N GLU A 36 9.69 9.39 3.42
CA GLU A 36 10.17 10.68 3.94
C GLU A 36 11.39 10.50 4.85
N LEU A 37 11.55 9.30 5.41
CA LEU A 37 12.67 8.94 6.29
C LEU A 37 13.89 8.42 5.51
N LEU A 38 13.71 8.05 4.24
CA LEU A 38 14.82 7.59 3.40
C LEU A 38 15.46 8.77 2.68
N GLU A 39 16.73 9.04 2.97
CA GLU A 39 17.54 10.08 2.30
C GLU A 39 18.07 9.60 0.94
N ILE A 40 17.20 9.06 0.08
CA ILE A 40 17.56 8.55 -1.25
C ILE A 40 16.66 9.13 -2.34
N PRO A 41 17.20 9.44 -3.54
CA PRO A 41 16.38 9.89 -4.66
C PRO A 41 15.42 8.79 -5.16
N ILE A 42 14.12 9.04 -5.07
CA ILE A 42 13.07 8.13 -5.56
C ILE A 42 12.85 8.35 -7.06
N GLY A 43 12.89 7.26 -7.84
CA GLY A 43 12.67 7.28 -9.28
C GLY A 43 11.21 6.99 -9.67
N GLY A 44 10.50 6.17 -8.90
CA GLY A 44 9.10 5.85 -9.15
C GLY A 44 8.60 4.66 -8.35
N ALA A 45 7.36 4.25 -8.58
CA ALA A 45 6.79 3.07 -7.95
C ALA A 45 5.80 2.34 -8.86
N THR A 46 5.68 1.03 -8.67
CA THR A 46 4.60 0.22 -9.23
C THR A 46 3.66 -0.18 -8.11
N GLN A 47 2.36 -0.06 -8.36
CA GLN A 47 1.34 -0.47 -7.41
C GLN A 47 0.39 -1.48 -8.07
N THR A 48 0.23 -2.64 -7.44
CA THR A 48 -0.73 -3.67 -7.85
C THR A 48 -1.84 -3.71 -6.82
N ILE A 49 -3.08 -3.51 -7.27
CA ILE A 49 -4.27 -3.53 -6.42
C ILE A 49 -5.13 -4.71 -6.84
N GLY A 50 -5.50 -5.54 -5.86
CA GLY A 50 -6.38 -6.68 -6.02
C GLY A 50 -7.48 -6.68 -4.96
N ALA A 51 -8.46 -7.55 -5.15
CA ALA A 51 -9.44 -7.88 -4.13
C ALA A 51 -9.03 -9.17 -3.43
N ASP A 52 -9.26 -9.25 -2.13
CA ASP A 52 -9.04 -10.46 -1.34
C ASP A 52 -10.07 -10.53 -0.18
N SER A 53 -10.02 -11.60 0.60
CA SER A 53 -10.76 -11.79 1.83
C SER A 53 -9.86 -11.54 3.04
N ALA A 54 -10.35 -10.79 4.02
CA ALA A 54 -9.61 -10.48 5.24
C ALA A 54 -9.19 -11.76 5.97
N THR A 55 -7.89 -11.91 6.20
CA THR A 55 -7.35 -12.97 7.06
C THR A 55 -7.82 -12.77 8.51
N LYS A 56 -7.69 -13.79 9.37
CA LYS A 56 -8.02 -13.63 10.80
C LYS A 56 -7.23 -12.49 11.45
N THR A 57 -5.96 -12.35 11.07
CA THR A 57 -5.06 -11.32 11.61
C THR A 57 -5.48 -9.93 11.15
N ASP A 58 -5.69 -9.75 9.85
CA ASP A 58 -6.09 -8.44 9.32
C ASP A 58 -7.49 -8.05 9.77
N ALA A 59 -8.42 -9.01 9.83
CA ALA A 59 -9.78 -8.79 10.30
C ALA A 59 -9.81 -8.30 11.75
N ALA A 60 -8.98 -8.88 12.63
CA ALA A 60 -8.87 -8.44 14.01
C ALA A 60 -8.30 -7.01 14.11
N LEU A 61 -7.27 -6.67 13.31
CA LEU A 61 -6.68 -5.34 13.30
C LEU A 61 -7.61 -4.28 12.69
N LEU A 62 -8.41 -4.66 11.69
CA LEU A 62 -9.36 -3.78 11.01
C LEU A 62 -10.73 -3.72 11.71
N GLU A 63 -10.92 -4.49 12.78
CA GLU A 63 -12.20 -4.60 13.48
C GLU A 63 -13.37 -4.95 12.54
N ILE A 64 -13.13 -5.91 11.64
CA ILE A 64 -14.11 -6.44 10.69
C ILE A 64 -14.25 -7.96 10.85
N PRO A 65 -15.33 -8.57 10.34
CA PRO A 65 -15.43 -10.03 10.27
C PRO A 65 -14.29 -10.66 9.46
N THR A 66 -13.80 -11.82 9.90
CA THR A 66 -12.91 -12.65 9.07
C THR A 66 -13.60 -13.01 7.76
N GLY A 67 -12.86 -12.94 6.64
CA GLY A 67 -13.40 -13.18 5.31
C GLY A 67 -14.08 -11.97 4.66
N SER A 68 -14.23 -10.84 5.39
CA SER A 68 -14.76 -9.60 4.82
C SER A 68 -13.94 -9.16 3.60
N PRO A 69 -14.57 -8.60 2.56
CA PRO A 69 -13.86 -8.10 1.39
C PRO A 69 -12.84 -7.01 1.75
N VAL A 70 -11.65 -7.11 1.18
CA VAL A 70 -10.57 -6.12 1.33
C VAL A 70 -9.97 -5.77 -0.03
N LEU A 71 -9.40 -4.57 -0.10
CA LEU A 71 -8.48 -4.22 -1.17
C LEU A 71 -7.06 -4.52 -0.70
N HIS A 72 -6.39 -5.44 -1.37
CA HIS A 72 -4.96 -5.71 -1.16
C HIS A 72 -4.15 -4.88 -2.15
N CYS A 73 -3.16 -4.16 -1.66
CA CYS A 73 -2.29 -3.32 -2.47
C CYS A 73 -0.83 -3.61 -2.15
N GLU A 74 -0.12 -4.13 -3.13
CA GLU A 74 1.34 -4.22 -3.09
C GLU A 74 1.94 -3.02 -3.82
N ARG A 75 2.91 -2.36 -3.20
CA ARG A 75 3.65 -1.26 -3.80
C ARG A 75 5.15 -1.52 -3.71
N VAL A 76 5.83 -1.47 -4.85
CA VAL A 76 7.29 -1.52 -4.96
C VAL A 76 7.77 -0.13 -5.38
N THR A 77 8.56 0.51 -4.53
CA THR A 77 9.19 1.81 -4.81
C THR A 77 10.65 1.60 -5.17
N ARG A 78 11.12 2.29 -6.21
CA ARG A 78 12.48 2.19 -6.74
C ARG A 78 13.19 3.53 -6.70
N ASP A 79 14.50 3.50 -6.48
CA ASP A 79 15.36 4.67 -6.63
C ASP A 79 15.53 5.05 -8.12
N VAL A 80 16.26 6.14 -8.36
CA VAL A 80 16.59 6.59 -9.73
C VAL A 80 17.46 5.61 -10.52
N GLY A 81 18.13 4.66 -9.84
CA GLY A 81 18.90 3.58 -10.46
C GLY A 81 18.06 2.33 -10.77
N GLY A 82 16.79 2.29 -10.36
CA GLY A 82 15.87 1.16 -10.53
C GLY A 82 15.93 0.10 -9.42
N ASN A 83 16.75 0.29 -8.39
CA ASN A 83 16.84 -0.62 -7.26
C ASN A 83 15.57 -0.53 -6.41
N ALA A 84 15.05 -1.67 -5.95
CA ALA A 84 13.91 -1.67 -5.03
C ALA A 84 14.37 -1.21 -3.65
N VAL A 85 13.74 -0.16 -3.14
CA VAL A 85 14.13 0.48 -1.86
C VAL A 85 13.02 0.39 -0.81
N LEU A 86 11.77 0.20 -1.25
CA LEU A 86 10.65 -0.13 -0.39
C LEU A 86 9.73 -1.14 -1.06
N LEU A 87 9.29 -2.12 -0.28
CA LEU A 87 8.12 -2.95 -0.56
C LEU A 87 7.08 -2.64 0.51
N SER A 88 5.83 -2.43 0.13
CA SER A 88 4.74 -2.32 1.10
C SER A 88 3.52 -3.13 0.70
N HIS A 89 2.91 -3.75 1.71
CA HIS A 89 1.63 -4.44 1.62
C HIS A 89 0.61 -3.67 2.43
N HIS A 90 -0.49 -3.32 1.77
CA HIS A 90 -1.58 -2.55 2.34
C HIS A 90 -2.85 -3.38 2.22
N VAL A 91 -3.54 -3.56 3.35
CA VAL A 91 -4.86 -4.20 3.40
C VAL A 91 -5.85 -3.14 3.83
N PHE A 92 -6.78 -2.80 2.95
CA PHE A 92 -7.82 -1.81 3.23
C PHE A 92 -9.18 -2.48 3.38
N ALA A 93 -9.94 -2.09 4.41
CA ALA A 93 -11.30 -2.56 4.57
C ALA A 93 -12.17 -2.01 3.42
N ALA A 94 -12.70 -2.88 2.55
CA ALA A 94 -13.36 -2.45 1.31
C ALA A 94 -14.60 -1.58 1.57
N HIS A 95 -15.35 -1.87 2.63
CA HIS A 95 -16.53 -1.09 3.01
C HIS A 95 -16.23 0.34 3.51
N ARG A 96 -14.95 0.66 3.78
CA ARG A 96 -14.50 1.98 4.27
C ARG A 96 -13.64 2.74 3.26
N THR A 97 -13.24 2.11 2.15
CA THR A 97 -12.20 2.65 1.27
C THR A 97 -12.52 2.46 -0.20
N ASN A 98 -12.14 3.45 -1.01
CA ASN A 98 -12.19 3.38 -2.46
C ASN A 98 -10.83 3.80 -3.02
N PHE A 99 -10.38 3.13 -4.08
CA PHE A 99 -9.24 3.59 -4.87
C PHE A 99 -9.75 4.35 -6.09
N VAL A 100 -9.48 5.65 -6.14
CA VAL A 100 -9.93 6.56 -7.21
C VAL A 100 -8.72 7.00 -8.02
N VAL A 101 -8.84 6.90 -9.35
CA VAL A 101 -7.81 7.35 -10.30
C VAL A 101 -8.42 8.36 -11.24
N ASP A 102 -7.84 9.56 -11.29
CA ASP A 102 -8.14 10.53 -12.33
C ASP A 102 -7.30 10.23 -13.57
N LEU A 103 -7.97 10.05 -14.71
CA LEU A 103 -7.33 9.86 -16.00
C LEU A 103 -7.40 11.18 -16.78
N PRO A 104 -6.35 12.04 -16.71
CA PRO A 104 -6.40 13.40 -17.27
C PRO A 104 -6.55 13.40 -18.80
N SER A 105 -6.23 12.29 -19.46
CA SER A 105 -6.52 12.03 -20.87
C SER A 105 -7.10 10.63 -21.02
N ALA A 106 -8.30 10.50 -21.58
CA ALA A 106 -8.91 9.22 -21.89
C ALA A 106 -8.99 9.03 -23.41
N GLY A 107 -8.43 7.93 -23.91
CA GLY A 107 -8.65 7.50 -25.30
C GLY A 107 -10.08 7.00 -25.52
N LYS A 108 -10.39 6.50 -26.73
CA LYS A 108 -11.66 5.82 -27.02
C LYS A 108 -11.71 4.41 -26.44
N SER A 109 -11.46 4.25 -25.14
CA SER A 109 -11.51 2.95 -24.46
C SER A 109 -12.05 3.12 -23.05
N ILE A 110 -12.97 2.22 -22.67
CA ILE A 110 -13.48 2.09 -21.30
C ILE A 110 -12.69 1.05 -20.48
N ALA A 111 -11.72 0.37 -21.11
CA ALA A 111 -10.92 -0.62 -20.41
C ALA A 111 -10.04 0.09 -19.37
N PRO A 112 -10.05 -0.35 -18.10
CA PRO A 112 -9.21 0.25 -17.08
C PRO A 112 -7.74 0.01 -17.39
N SER A 113 -6.98 1.10 -17.48
CA SER A 113 -5.53 1.07 -17.71
C SER A 113 -4.84 0.25 -16.62
N GLY A 114 -3.98 -0.68 -17.03
CA GLY A 114 -3.20 -1.52 -16.11
C GLY A 114 -3.93 -2.75 -15.57
N MET A 115 -5.19 -2.98 -15.94
CA MET A 115 -5.89 -4.22 -15.61
C MET A 115 -5.27 -5.41 -16.35
N ARG A 116 -4.93 -6.45 -15.59
CA ARG A 116 -4.39 -7.72 -16.09
C ARG A 116 -5.15 -8.87 -15.47
N LEU A 117 -5.29 -9.98 -16.20
CA LEU A 117 -5.82 -11.21 -15.64
C LEU A 117 -4.81 -11.79 -14.65
N VAL A 118 -5.31 -12.43 -13.60
CA VAL A 118 -4.52 -13.22 -12.67
C VAL A 118 -4.51 -14.66 -13.17
N ASP A 119 -3.35 -15.32 -13.10
CA ASP A 119 -3.18 -16.73 -13.45
C ASP A 119 -3.70 -17.66 -12.34
#